data_AF-A0A427A5A5-F1
#
_entry.id   AF-A0A427A5A5-F1
#
_cell.length_a   1.000
_cell.length_b   1.000
_cell.length_c   1.000
_cell.angle_alpha   90.00
_cell.angle_beta   90.00
_cell.angle_gamma   90.00
#
_symmetry.space_group_name_H-M   'P 1'
#
loop_
_entity.id
_entity.type
_entity.pdbx_description
1 polymer ?
#
loop_
_entity_poly.entity_id
_entity_poly.type
_entity_poly.pdbx_seq_one_letter_code
_entity_poly.pdbx_strand_id
1 'polypeptide(L)'
;MASASSPPPLHLGQRLDLDAVRSLVSSVNRHVHRFLSDAAARKSLQLRCGRALAVSHQAFFEFSEHSVLSNLYWGIENIEVALQCHCRDGWTQRLAASEKMLQMPALLDEVGSTAGVDNRYLVCCSYFYLALVWKLRRDEWQMMMHLLQSLLVSPNCFRKELAPGLWRCLFGSLMSRTEDEEEVEEIARQHVRRYKDWLMYYQVVSYGETPPWNKERSGADHGESEAENYQ
;
A
#
# COMPACT_ATOMS: atom_id res chain seq x y z
N MET A 1 28.88 -5.19 4.17
CA MET A 1 27.70 -5.53 5.01
C MET A 1 27.09 -4.22 5.47
N ALA A 2 25.93 -3.83 4.93
CA ALA A 2 25.28 -2.56 5.29
C ALA A 2 24.18 -2.85 6.32
N SER A 3 24.41 -2.42 7.56
CA SER A 3 23.45 -2.52 8.65
C SER A 3 22.20 -1.69 8.31
N ALA A 4 21.05 -2.35 8.27
CA ALA A 4 19.76 -1.66 8.21
C ALA A 4 19.57 -0.92 9.52
N SER A 5 19.64 0.41 9.49
CA SER A 5 19.33 1.25 10.65
C SER A 5 17.84 1.13 10.93
N SER A 6 17.49 0.62 12.11
CA SER A 6 16.12 0.63 12.62
C SER A 6 15.67 2.09 12.82
N PRO A 7 14.41 2.44 12.47
CA PRO A 7 13.90 3.77 12.75
C PRO A 7 13.90 4.05 14.27
N PRO A 8 14.12 5.30 14.69
CA PRO A 8 14.18 5.66 16.11
C PRO A 8 12.84 5.40 16.81
N PRO A 9 12.85 5.04 18.11
CA PRO A 9 11.64 4.84 18.89
C PRO A 9 10.86 6.15 19.02
N LEU A 10 9.56 6.12 18.74
CA LEU A 10 8.70 7.30 18.79
C LEU A 10 8.24 7.61 20.22
N HIS A 11 8.59 8.80 20.71
CA HIS A 11 7.97 9.38 21.90
C HIS A 11 6.62 10.03 21.55
N LEU A 12 5.60 9.77 22.36
CA LEU A 12 4.19 10.11 22.13
C LEU A 12 3.92 11.62 21.91
N GLY A 13 4.87 12.51 22.24
CA GLY A 13 4.71 13.98 22.14
C GLY A 13 5.55 14.71 21.07
N GLN A 14 6.47 14.04 20.36
CA GLN A 14 7.45 14.75 19.51
C GLN A 14 7.01 14.88 18.04
N ARG A 15 6.99 16.10 17.48
CA ARG A 15 6.75 16.35 16.05
C ARG A 15 7.68 15.48 15.20
N LEU A 16 7.10 14.72 14.26
CA LEU A 16 7.87 13.96 13.28
C LEU A 16 8.45 14.93 12.26
N ASP A 17 9.77 15.01 12.20
CA ASP A 17 10.47 15.80 11.19
C ASP A 17 10.31 15.16 9.80
N LEU A 18 10.38 15.97 8.76
CA LEU A 18 10.25 15.57 7.36
C LEU A 18 11.28 14.50 7.00
N ASP A 19 12.51 14.61 7.50
CA ASP A 19 13.57 13.63 7.24
C ASP A 19 13.27 12.27 7.88
N ALA A 20 12.64 12.26 9.07
CA ALA A 20 12.18 11.04 9.70
C ALA A 20 11.06 10.37 8.87
N VAL A 21 10.10 11.15 8.36
CA VAL A 21 9.03 10.64 7.48
C VAL A 21 9.61 10.10 6.17
N ARG A 22 10.53 10.82 5.53
CA ARG A 22 11.20 10.36 4.29
C ARG A 22 12.02 9.09 4.50
N SER A 23 12.73 9.00 5.63
CA SER A 23 13.50 7.80 6.00
C SER A 23 12.57 6.59 6.19
N LEU A 24 11.43 6.79 6.86
CA LEU A 24 10.41 5.77 7.01
C LEU A 24 9.87 5.30 5.66
N VAL A 25 9.43 6.23 4.80
CA VAL A 25 8.94 5.91 3.45
C VAL A 25 9.99 5.12 2.68
N SER A 26 11.25 5.54 2.71
CA SER A 26 12.37 4.85 2.04
C SER A 26 12.59 3.43 2.58
N SER A 27 12.49 3.24 3.89
CA SER A 27 12.63 1.92 4.54
C SER A 27 11.50 0.97 4.15
N VAL A 28 10.25 1.45 4.23
CA VAL A 28 9.05 0.71 3.82
C VAL A 28 9.14 0.36 2.33
N ASN A 29 9.46 1.33 1.49
CA ASN A 29 9.60 1.17 0.05
C ASN A 29 10.61 0.07 -0.32
N ARG A 30 11.74 0.03 0.38
CA ARG A 30 12.75 -1.03 0.24
C ARG A 30 12.19 -2.39 0.65
N HIS A 31 11.46 -2.47 1.76
CA HIS A 31 10.81 -3.71 2.20
C HIS A 31 9.80 -4.23 1.17
N VAL A 32 8.92 -3.37 0.66
CA VAL A 32 7.94 -3.72 -0.36
C VAL A 32 8.63 -4.14 -1.66
N HIS A 33 9.69 -3.45 -2.06
CA HIS A 33 10.48 -3.84 -3.24
C HIS A 33 11.12 -5.23 -3.10
N ARG A 34 11.68 -5.54 -1.92
CA ARG A 34 12.21 -6.89 -1.64
C ARG A 34 11.12 -7.95 -1.72
N PHE A 35 9.95 -7.69 -1.14
CA PHE A 35 8.79 -8.57 -1.24
C PHE A 35 8.36 -8.80 -2.69
N LEU A 36 8.23 -7.72 -3.48
CA LEU A 36 7.87 -7.81 -4.90
C LEU A 36 8.91 -8.56 -5.75
N SER A 37 10.15 -8.65 -5.29
CA SER A 37 11.21 -9.39 -5.98
C SER A 37 11.24 -10.87 -5.61
N ASP A 38 10.60 -11.26 -4.51
CA ASP A 38 10.58 -12.63 -3.99
C ASP A 38 9.30 -13.37 -4.43
N ALA A 39 9.42 -14.21 -5.47
CA ALA A 39 8.29 -14.96 -6.01
C ALA A 39 7.73 -16.00 -5.01
N ALA A 40 8.55 -16.55 -4.12
CA ALA A 40 8.10 -17.51 -3.12
C ALA A 40 7.27 -16.81 -2.03
N ALA A 41 7.72 -15.65 -1.56
CA ALA A 41 6.98 -14.84 -0.60
C ALA A 41 5.62 -14.39 -1.16
N ARG A 42 5.56 -13.94 -2.41
CA ARG A 42 4.30 -13.55 -3.07
C ARG A 42 3.33 -14.72 -3.19
N LYS A 43 3.80 -15.86 -3.72
CA LYS A 43 2.96 -17.08 -3.83
C LYS A 43 2.46 -17.55 -2.47
N SER A 44 3.30 -17.51 -1.44
CA SER A 44 2.89 -17.87 -0.06
C SER A 44 1.77 -16.96 0.45
N LEU A 45 1.86 -15.65 0.22
CA LEU A 45 0.80 -14.71 0.58
C LEU A 45 -0.48 -14.96 -0.21
N GLN A 46 -0.38 -15.15 -1.53
CA GLN A 46 -1.53 -15.45 -2.40
C GLN A 46 -2.26 -16.71 -1.95
N LEU A 47 -1.53 -17.78 -1.58
CA LEU A 47 -2.14 -19.02 -1.07
C LEU A 47 -2.87 -18.81 0.26
N ARG A 48 -2.34 -17.98 1.16
CA ARG A 48 -3.00 -17.67 2.42
C ARG A 48 -4.29 -16.87 2.22
N CYS A 49 -4.25 -15.83 1.39
CA CYS A 49 -5.45 -15.11 0.98
C CYS A 49 -6.45 -16.05 0.31
N GLY A 50 -6.01 -16.91 -0.61
CA GLY A 50 -6.85 -17.89 -1.29
C GLY A 50 -7.51 -18.90 -0.34
N ARG A 51 -6.81 -19.36 0.71
CA ARG A 51 -7.40 -20.24 1.73
C ARG A 51 -8.49 -19.53 2.51
N ALA A 52 -8.29 -18.28 2.91
CA ALA A 52 -9.33 -17.49 3.58
C ALA A 52 -10.57 -17.35 2.68
N LEU A 53 -10.38 -17.16 1.38
CA LEU A 53 -11.45 -17.11 0.38
C LEU A 53 -12.12 -18.46 0.11
N ALA A 54 -11.43 -19.59 0.31
CA ALA A 54 -11.96 -20.93 0.07
C ALA A 54 -12.75 -21.52 1.26
N VAL A 55 -12.59 -20.96 2.47
CA VAL A 55 -13.36 -21.38 3.66
C VAL A 55 -14.85 -21.03 3.53
N SER A 56 -15.23 -20.20 2.55
CA SER A 56 -16.60 -19.78 2.24
C SER A 56 -17.45 -20.85 1.53
N HIS A 57 -17.37 -22.14 1.85
CA HIS A 57 -18.20 -23.18 1.22
C HIS A 57 -19.53 -23.45 1.97
N GLN A 58 -20.32 -22.41 2.25
CA GLN A 58 -21.75 -22.59 2.58
C GLN A 58 -22.62 -22.49 1.32
N ALA A 59 -23.70 -23.27 1.26
CA ALA A 59 -24.42 -23.55 0.02
C ALA A 59 -25.27 -22.39 -0.54
N PHE A 60 -25.36 -21.24 0.15
CA PHE A 60 -26.20 -20.11 -0.24
C PHE A 60 -25.52 -18.79 0.15
N PHE A 61 -24.87 -18.14 -0.81
CA PHE A 61 -24.38 -16.77 -0.65
C PHE A 61 -25.07 -15.85 -1.64
N GLU A 62 -25.13 -14.58 -1.28
CA GLU A 62 -25.62 -13.56 -2.18
C GLU A 62 -24.58 -13.31 -3.29
N PHE A 63 -25.04 -13.05 -4.51
CA PHE A 63 -24.16 -12.79 -5.66
C PHE A 63 -23.19 -11.60 -5.40
N SER A 64 -23.64 -10.64 -4.62
CA SER A 64 -22.87 -9.49 -4.13
C SER A 64 -21.60 -9.93 -3.39
N GLU A 65 -21.72 -10.89 -2.47
CA GLU A 65 -20.60 -11.38 -1.67
C GLU A 65 -19.58 -12.15 -2.51
N HIS A 66 -20.05 -12.99 -3.45
CA HIS A 66 -19.18 -13.68 -4.40
C HIS A 66 -18.40 -12.70 -5.29
N SER A 67 -19.04 -11.59 -5.67
CA SER A 67 -18.39 -10.53 -6.44
C SER A 67 -17.22 -9.92 -5.67
N VAL A 68 -17.38 -9.65 -4.37
CA VAL A 68 -16.29 -9.13 -3.52
C VAL A 68 -15.10 -10.08 -3.52
N LEU A 69 -15.33 -11.36 -3.20
CA LEU A 69 -14.25 -12.36 -3.12
C LEU A 69 -13.55 -12.53 -4.47
N SER A 70 -14.33 -12.57 -5.55
CA SER A 70 -13.81 -12.67 -6.93
C SER A 70 -12.98 -11.45 -7.30
N ASN A 71 -13.40 -10.24 -6.93
CA ASN A 71 -12.66 -9.02 -7.17
C ASN A 71 -11.32 -9.01 -6.41
N LEU A 72 -11.29 -9.47 -5.15
CA LEU A 72 -10.02 -9.62 -4.42
C LEU A 72 -9.10 -10.62 -5.13
N TYR A 73 -9.62 -11.79 -5.50
CA TYR A 73 -8.86 -12.83 -6.19
C TYR A 73 -8.26 -12.34 -7.51
N TRP A 74 -9.09 -11.81 -8.42
CA TRP A 74 -8.64 -11.31 -9.72
C TRP A 74 -7.77 -10.06 -9.59
N GLY A 75 -8.00 -9.23 -8.58
CA GLY A 75 -7.14 -8.10 -8.25
C GLY A 75 -5.70 -8.55 -7.98
N ILE A 76 -5.53 -9.58 -7.15
CA ILE A 76 -4.23 -10.19 -6.83
C ILE A 76 -3.60 -10.84 -8.06
N GLU A 77 -4.38 -11.66 -8.79
CA GLU A 77 -3.87 -12.38 -9.97
C GLU A 77 -3.37 -11.43 -11.06
N ASN A 78 -4.06 -10.31 -11.29
CA ASN A 78 -3.61 -9.31 -12.26
C ASN A 78 -2.26 -8.68 -11.89
N ILE A 79 -1.90 -8.59 -10.61
CA ILE A 79 -0.56 -8.12 -10.18
C ILE A 79 0.50 -9.15 -10.56
N GLU A 80 0.25 -10.43 -10.30
CA GLU A 80 1.20 -11.50 -10.64
C GLU A 80 1.40 -11.62 -12.15
N VAL A 81 0.33 -11.50 -12.93
CA VAL A 81 0.41 -11.46 -14.40
C VAL A 81 1.16 -10.21 -14.88
N ALA A 82 0.93 -9.05 -14.26
CA ALA A 82 1.67 -7.83 -14.59
C ALA A 82 3.18 -7.99 -14.35
N LEU A 83 3.58 -8.61 -13.25
CA LEU A 83 4.98 -8.88 -12.91
C LEU A 83 5.70 -9.80 -13.93
N GLN A 84 4.94 -10.61 -14.67
CA GLN A 84 5.46 -11.48 -15.73
C GLN A 84 5.36 -10.85 -17.13
N CYS A 85 4.73 -9.67 -17.24
CA CYS A 85 4.49 -9.03 -18.52
C CYS A 85 5.75 -8.35 -19.04
N HIS A 86 6.06 -8.58 -20.32
CA HIS A 86 7.24 -8.01 -20.98
C HIS A 86 6.91 -6.74 -21.77
N CYS A 87 5.63 -6.48 -22.03
CA CYS A 87 5.18 -5.28 -22.73
C CYS A 87 4.57 -4.25 -21.77
N ARG A 88 4.86 -2.97 -22.02
CA ARG A 88 4.43 -1.87 -21.15
C ARG A 88 2.91 -1.69 -21.15
N ASP A 89 2.25 -1.86 -22.28
CA ASP A 89 0.80 -1.67 -22.40
C ASP A 89 0.04 -2.73 -21.62
N GLY A 90 0.43 -4.00 -21.79
CA GLY A 90 -0.13 -5.12 -21.02
C GLY A 90 0.09 -4.95 -19.53
N TRP A 91 1.30 -4.56 -19.11
CA TRP A 91 1.59 -4.23 -17.72
C TRP A 91 0.68 -3.12 -17.18
N THR A 92 0.51 -2.03 -17.93
CA THR A 92 -0.30 -0.88 -17.51
C THR A 92 -1.78 -1.25 -17.38
N GLN A 93 -2.33 -1.98 -18.36
CA GLN A 93 -3.71 -2.44 -18.36
C GLN A 93 -3.99 -3.39 -17.18
N ARG A 94 -3.06 -4.31 -16.88
CA ARG A 94 -3.18 -5.26 -15.76
C ARG A 94 -3.19 -4.56 -14.42
N LEU A 95 -2.31 -3.57 -14.22
CA LEU A 95 -2.30 -2.79 -12.98
C LEU A 95 -3.57 -1.94 -12.82
N ALA A 96 -4.09 -1.35 -13.90
CA ALA A 96 -5.37 -0.63 -13.86
C ALA A 96 -6.56 -1.55 -13.54
N ALA A 97 -6.61 -2.75 -14.12
CA ALA A 97 -7.62 -3.74 -13.81
C ALA A 97 -7.53 -4.20 -12.34
N SER A 98 -6.31 -4.48 -11.87
CA SER A 98 -6.04 -4.86 -10.48
C SER A 98 -6.54 -3.81 -9.50
N GLU A 99 -6.16 -2.55 -9.70
CA GLU A 99 -6.61 -1.44 -8.85
C GLU A 99 -8.13 -1.37 -8.76
N LYS A 100 -8.82 -1.37 -9.91
CA LYS A 100 -10.29 -1.28 -9.96
C LYS A 100 -10.95 -2.44 -9.20
N MET A 101 -10.42 -3.65 -9.36
CA MET A 101 -10.94 -4.83 -8.68
C MET A 101 -10.69 -4.75 -7.16
N LEU A 102 -9.50 -4.36 -6.73
CA LEU A 102 -9.15 -4.26 -5.31
C LEU A 102 -9.89 -3.12 -4.57
N GLN A 103 -10.36 -2.09 -5.29
CA GLN A 103 -11.15 -1.01 -4.69
C GLN A 103 -12.49 -1.49 -4.11
N MET A 104 -13.15 -2.48 -4.73
CA MET A 104 -14.42 -3.03 -4.23
C MET A 104 -14.31 -3.60 -2.81
N PRO A 105 -13.46 -4.61 -2.55
CA PRO A 105 -13.28 -5.15 -1.20
C PRO A 105 -12.61 -4.16 -0.24
N ALA A 106 -11.88 -3.14 -0.72
CA ALA A 106 -11.29 -2.10 0.14
C ALA A 106 -12.32 -1.10 0.71
N LEU A 107 -13.52 -1.01 0.10
CA LEU A 107 -14.59 -0.09 0.48
C LEU A 107 -15.71 -0.78 1.30
N LEU A 108 -15.54 -2.04 1.67
CA LEU A 108 -16.46 -2.72 2.57
C LEU A 108 -16.51 -2.05 3.93
N ASP A 109 -17.66 -2.16 4.60
CA ASP A 109 -17.74 -1.94 6.04
C ASP A 109 -16.81 -2.94 6.73
N GLU A 110 -15.87 -2.42 7.53
CA GLU A 110 -14.93 -3.22 8.30
C GLU A 110 -15.65 -4.12 9.33
N VAL A 111 -16.88 -3.77 9.73
CA VAL A 111 -17.70 -4.57 10.64
C VAL A 111 -18.47 -5.65 9.87
N GLY A 112 -18.40 -6.88 10.37
CA GLY A 112 -19.14 -8.02 9.84
C GLY A 112 -18.30 -8.94 8.96
N SER A 113 -18.98 -9.73 8.14
CA SER A 113 -18.36 -10.71 7.24
C SER A 113 -19.03 -10.70 5.87
N THR A 114 -18.25 -11.09 4.86
CA THR A 114 -18.68 -11.27 3.47
C THR A 114 -18.39 -12.70 3.07
N ALA A 115 -19.43 -13.44 2.72
CA ALA A 115 -19.34 -14.87 2.43
C ALA A 115 -18.61 -15.66 3.52
N GLY A 116 -18.83 -15.31 4.79
CA GLY A 116 -18.20 -15.98 5.94
C GLY A 116 -16.73 -15.59 6.20
N VAL A 117 -16.15 -14.68 5.42
CA VAL A 117 -14.82 -14.11 5.67
C VAL A 117 -14.96 -12.77 6.38
N ASP A 118 -14.19 -12.56 7.43
CA ASP A 118 -14.16 -11.29 8.18
C ASP A 118 -13.82 -10.11 7.26
N ASN A 119 -14.62 -9.04 7.31
CA ASN A 119 -14.44 -7.90 6.41
C ASN A 119 -13.13 -7.16 6.69
N ARG A 120 -12.66 -7.07 7.94
CA ARG A 120 -11.36 -6.46 8.26
C ARG A 120 -10.24 -7.20 7.56
N TYR A 121 -10.33 -8.53 7.45
CA TYR A 121 -9.35 -9.31 6.69
C TYR A 121 -9.35 -8.94 5.21
N LEU A 122 -10.52 -8.91 4.58
CA LEU A 122 -10.67 -8.58 3.16
C LEU A 122 -10.19 -7.16 2.86
N VAL A 123 -10.62 -6.18 3.66
CA VAL A 123 -10.22 -4.77 3.53
C VAL A 123 -8.71 -4.62 3.75
N CYS A 124 -8.15 -5.25 4.79
CA CYS A 124 -6.71 -5.24 5.09
C CYS A 124 -5.89 -5.80 3.93
N CYS A 125 -6.27 -6.96 3.37
CA CYS A 125 -5.63 -7.55 2.20
C CYS A 125 -5.71 -6.63 0.99
N SER A 126 -6.88 -6.04 0.73
CA SER A 126 -7.13 -5.18 -0.43
C SER A 126 -6.22 -3.96 -0.41
N TYR A 127 -6.12 -3.27 0.72
CA TYR A 127 -5.21 -2.14 0.89
C TYR A 127 -3.74 -2.52 0.76
N PHE A 128 -3.35 -3.71 1.24
CA PHE A 128 -1.98 -4.18 1.07
C PHE A 128 -1.63 -4.41 -0.40
N TYR A 129 -2.48 -5.08 -1.16
CA TYR A 129 -2.26 -5.29 -2.60
C TYR A 129 -2.37 -3.99 -3.40
N LEU A 130 -3.24 -3.05 -3.01
CA LEU A 130 -3.24 -1.69 -3.59
C LEU A 130 -1.87 -1.02 -3.39
N ALA A 131 -1.27 -1.13 -2.20
CA ALA A 131 0.08 -0.60 -1.97
C ALA A 131 1.10 -1.22 -2.95
N LEU A 132 0.98 -2.51 -3.28
CA LEU A 132 1.84 -3.15 -4.28
C LEU A 132 1.63 -2.59 -5.70
N VAL A 133 0.38 -2.35 -6.11
CA VAL A 133 0.06 -1.71 -7.40
C VAL A 133 0.73 -0.35 -7.50
N TRP A 134 0.60 0.49 -6.47
CA TRP A 134 1.21 1.81 -6.46
C TRP A 134 2.74 1.77 -6.37
N LYS A 135 3.30 0.78 -5.67
CA LYS A 135 4.75 0.54 -5.72
C LYS A 135 5.22 0.26 -7.15
N LEU A 136 4.50 -0.58 -7.89
CA LEU A 136 4.83 -0.91 -9.27
C LEU A 136 4.72 0.31 -10.19
N ARG A 137 3.74 1.19 -9.94
CA ARG A 137 3.60 2.49 -10.62
C ARG A 137 4.64 3.54 -10.21
N ARG A 138 5.52 3.21 -9.27
CA ARG A 138 6.57 4.11 -8.73
C ARG A 138 6.01 5.32 -7.99
N ASP A 139 4.81 5.21 -7.44
CA ASP A 139 4.24 6.19 -6.53
C ASP A 139 4.42 5.70 -5.09
N GLU A 140 5.52 6.12 -4.47
CA GLU A 140 5.86 5.72 -3.10
C GLU A 140 4.90 6.33 -2.07
N TRP A 141 4.26 7.45 -2.43
CA TRP A 141 3.35 8.14 -1.55
C TRP A 141 2.02 7.38 -1.43
N GLN A 142 1.39 7.09 -2.57
CA GLN A 142 0.15 6.33 -2.61
C GLN A 142 0.37 4.91 -2.08
N MET A 143 1.53 4.30 -2.40
CA MET A 143 1.93 3.03 -1.80
C MET A 143 1.91 3.11 -0.27
N MET A 144 2.55 4.13 0.31
CA MET A 144 2.60 4.29 1.76
C MET A 144 1.22 4.51 2.35
N MET A 145 0.37 5.34 1.73
CA MET A 145 -1.00 5.61 2.20
C MET A 145 -1.85 4.35 2.27
N HIS A 146 -1.84 3.53 1.22
CA HIS A 146 -2.57 2.26 1.20
C HIS A 146 -1.99 1.26 2.20
N LEU A 147 -0.67 1.19 2.35
CA LEU A 147 -0.03 0.30 3.31
C LEU A 147 -0.38 0.66 4.75
N LEU A 148 -0.35 1.96 5.09
CA LEU A 148 -0.78 2.45 6.40
C LEU A 148 -2.27 2.13 6.63
N GLN A 149 -3.12 2.30 5.61
CA GLN A 149 -4.54 1.96 5.73
C GLN A 149 -4.75 0.46 6.00
N SER A 150 -4.04 -0.42 5.30
CA SER A 150 -4.06 -1.87 5.57
C SER A 150 -3.73 -2.18 7.04
N LEU A 151 -2.68 -1.53 7.57
CA LEU A 151 -2.26 -1.72 8.95
C LEU A 151 -3.27 -1.16 9.96
N LEU A 152 -3.91 -0.02 9.68
CA LEU A 152 -4.96 0.54 10.55
C LEU A 152 -6.17 -0.38 10.68
N VAL A 153 -6.60 -0.95 9.55
CA VAL A 153 -7.78 -1.83 9.48
C VAL A 153 -7.57 -3.07 10.34
N SER A 154 -6.41 -3.73 10.23
CA SER A 154 -6.10 -4.91 11.04
C SER A 154 -4.60 -5.05 11.29
N PRO A 155 -4.09 -4.51 12.41
CA PRO A 155 -2.69 -4.67 12.79
C PRO A 155 -2.29 -6.14 12.96
N ASN A 156 -3.15 -6.97 13.58
CA ASN A 156 -2.87 -8.40 13.74
C ASN A 156 -2.80 -9.14 12.40
N CYS A 157 -3.70 -8.89 11.46
CA CYS A 157 -3.60 -9.47 10.12
C CYS A 157 -2.30 -9.02 9.44
N PHE A 158 -1.98 -7.72 9.50
CA PHE A 158 -0.73 -7.23 8.91
C PHE A 158 0.52 -7.90 9.52
N ARG A 159 0.51 -8.08 10.85
CA ARG A 159 1.60 -8.67 11.64
C ARG A 159 1.78 -10.17 11.40
N LYS A 160 0.71 -10.95 11.49
CA LYS A 160 0.75 -12.42 11.43
C LYS A 160 0.79 -12.91 9.99
N GLU A 161 0.19 -12.14 9.09
CA GLU A 161 -0.16 -12.59 7.77
C GLU A 161 0.53 -11.75 6.67
N LEU A 162 0.21 -10.47 6.51
CA LEU A 162 0.61 -9.76 5.28
C LEU A 162 2.10 -9.46 5.19
N ALA A 163 2.68 -8.87 6.23
CA ALA A 163 4.09 -8.47 6.22
C ALA A 163 4.75 -8.54 7.61
N PRO A 164 4.94 -9.74 8.20
CA PRO A 164 5.56 -9.90 9.51
C PRO A 164 6.97 -9.28 9.61
N GLY A 165 7.73 -9.32 8.51
CA GLY A 165 9.05 -8.70 8.45
C GLY A 165 9.01 -7.17 8.53
N LEU A 166 8.03 -6.55 7.86
CA LEU A 166 7.85 -5.10 7.91
C LEU A 166 7.29 -4.66 9.27
N TRP A 167 6.35 -5.41 9.83
CA TRP A 167 5.85 -5.18 11.18
C TRP A 167 6.98 -5.10 12.20
N ARG A 168 7.91 -6.08 12.20
CA ARG A 168 9.06 -6.07 13.10
C ARG A 168 10.00 -4.88 12.88
N CYS A 169 10.14 -4.42 11.64
CA CYS A 169 10.95 -3.24 11.33
C CYS A 169 10.33 -1.95 11.91
N LEU A 170 8.99 -1.85 11.88
CA LEU A 170 8.26 -0.66 12.31
C LEU A 170 7.98 -0.64 13.82
N PHE A 171 7.64 -1.79 14.40
CA PHE A 171 7.11 -1.91 15.76
C PHE A 171 7.95 -2.86 16.64
N GLY A 172 9.11 -3.33 16.18
CA GLY A 172 9.93 -4.30 16.92
C GLY A 172 10.30 -3.83 18.33
N SER A 173 10.57 -2.53 18.52
CA SER A 173 10.84 -1.94 19.84
C SER A 173 9.57 -1.74 20.69
N LEU A 174 8.40 -1.70 20.07
CA LEU A 174 7.12 -1.55 20.77
C LEU A 174 6.65 -2.87 21.38
N MET A 175 6.97 -3.99 20.71
CA MET A 175 6.61 -5.36 21.13
C MET A 175 7.28 -5.82 22.42
N SER A 176 8.30 -5.12 22.93
CA SER A 176 8.97 -5.49 24.18
C SER A 176 8.26 -4.94 25.43
N ARG A 177 7.15 -4.22 25.27
CA ARG A 177 6.52 -3.43 26.35
C ARG A 177 5.30 -4.08 26.97
N THR A 178 4.60 -4.94 26.23
CA THR A 178 3.37 -5.61 26.68
C THR A 178 3.13 -6.86 25.85
N GLU A 179 2.59 -7.91 26.47
CA GLU A 179 2.20 -9.15 25.82
C GLU A 179 0.71 -9.14 25.42
N ASP A 180 -0.05 -8.12 25.84
CA ASP A 180 -1.45 -7.97 25.50
C ASP A 180 -1.61 -7.59 24.02
N GLU A 181 -2.18 -8.51 23.22
CA GLU A 181 -2.37 -8.29 21.79
C GLU A 181 -3.26 -7.08 21.49
N GLU A 182 -4.28 -6.81 22.32
CA GLU A 182 -5.20 -5.70 22.09
C GLU A 182 -4.52 -4.34 22.35
N GLU A 183 -3.72 -4.26 23.44
CA GLU A 183 -2.91 -3.09 23.75
C GLU A 183 -1.86 -2.82 22.64
N VAL A 184 -1.17 -3.88 22.17
CA VAL A 184 -0.23 -3.77 21.04
C VAL A 184 -0.93 -3.22 19.79
N GLU A 185 -2.11 -3.73 19.45
CA GLU A 185 -2.86 -3.27 18.29
C GLU A 185 -3.24 -1.80 18.43
N GLU A 186 -3.74 -1.37 19.59
CA GLU A 186 -4.15 0.01 19.76
C GLU A 186 -2.97 0.97 19.72
N ILE A 187 -1.83 0.62 20.34
CA ILE A 187 -0.64 1.45 20.24
C ILE A 187 -0.13 1.51 18.79
N ALA A 188 -0.18 0.40 18.05
CA ALA A 188 0.17 0.37 16.64
C ALA A 188 -0.76 1.27 15.80
N ARG A 189 -2.08 1.22 16.04
CA ARG A 189 -3.05 2.13 15.38
C ARG A 189 -2.74 3.59 15.66
N GLN A 190 -2.47 3.94 16.92
CA GLN A 190 -2.10 5.31 17.29
C GLN A 190 -0.84 5.79 16.57
N HIS A 191 0.20 4.95 16.52
CA HIS A 191 1.43 5.27 15.79
C HIS A 191 1.18 5.46 14.29
N VAL A 192 0.40 4.56 13.68
CA VAL A 192 0.10 4.63 12.25
C VAL A 192 -0.79 5.82 11.88
N ARG A 193 -1.80 6.15 12.70
CA ARG A 193 -2.62 7.37 12.51
C ARG A 193 -1.73 8.60 12.48
N ARG A 194 -0.84 8.72 13.48
CA ARG A 194 0.11 9.82 13.56
C ARG A 194 1.03 9.90 12.34
N TYR A 195 1.59 8.77 11.90
CA TYR A 195 2.41 8.75 10.69
C TYR A 195 1.62 9.16 9.45
N LYS A 196 0.38 8.69 9.31
CA LYS A 196 -0.50 9.05 8.20
C LYS A 196 -0.80 10.55 8.19
N ASP A 197 -1.05 11.15 9.35
CA ASP A 197 -1.30 12.59 9.49
C ASP A 197 -0.08 13.43 9.07
N TRP A 198 1.13 13.05 9.54
CA TRP A 198 2.36 13.75 9.15
C TRP A 198 2.71 13.56 7.68
N LEU A 199 2.47 12.36 7.15
CA LEU A 199 2.58 12.09 5.74
C LEU A 199 1.66 13.08 5.00
N MET A 200 0.35 13.06 5.23
CA MET A 200 -0.58 14.00 4.59
C MET A 200 -0.17 15.47 4.71
N TYR A 201 0.25 15.93 5.89
CA TYR A 201 0.75 17.28 6.12
C TYR A 201 1.92 17.62 5.19
N TYR A 202 2.96 16.78 5.15
CA TYR A 202 4.14 17.06 4.34
C TYR A 202 3.86 16.96 2.83
N GLN A 203 2.89 16.16 2.39
CA GLN A 203 2.47 16.19 0.99
C GLN A 203 1.81 17.51 0.62
N VAL A 204 0.90 18.02 1.45
CA VAL A 204 0.24 19.31 1.19
C VAL A 204 1.26 20.45 1.22
N VAL A 205 2.16 20.48 2.21
CA VAL A 205 3.20 21.51 2.31
C VAL A 205 4.16 21.46 1.10
N SER A 206 4.59 20.26 0.69
CA SER A 206 5.49 20.13 -0.48
C SER A 206 4.81 20.54 -1.80
N TYR A 207 3.49 20.32 -1.93
CA TYR A 207 2.73 20.82 -3.09
C TYR A 207 2.55 22.34 -3.09
N GLY A 208 2.54 22.98 -1.92
CA GLY A 208 2.58 24.43 -1.80
C GLY A 208 3.87 25.05 -2.33
N GLU A 209 4.98 24.30 -2.29
CA GLU A 209 6.30 24.74 -2.76
C GLU A 209 6.53 24.43 -4.26
N THR A 210 5.94 23.36 -4.81
CA THR A 210 5.99 23.04 -6.25
C THR A 210 4.69 22.43 -6.77
N PRO A 211 3.78 23.23 -7.34
CA PRO A 211 2.58 22.72 -7.99
C PRO A 211 2.94 21.85 -9.21
N PRO A 212 2.26 20.70 -9.43
CA PRO A 212 2.58 19.78 -10.52
C PRO A 212 2.46 20.38 -11.93
N TRP A 213 1.75 21.50 -12.08
CA TRP A 213 1.59 22.24 -13.34
C TRP A 213 2.81 23.10 -13.73
N ASN A 214 3.77 23.31 -12.82
CA ASN A 214 4.93 24.18 -13.08
C ASN A 214 6.10 23.46 -13.78
N LYS A 215 5.98 22.16 -14.09
CA LYS A 215 7.05 21.41 -14.79
C LYS A 215 7.01 21.51 -16.31
N GLU A 216 5.97 22.09 -16.91
CA GLU A 216 5.83 22.17 -18.38
C GLU A 216 6.09 23.56 -18.98
N ARG A 217 6.48 24.57 -18.19
CA ARG A 217 6.72 25.95 -18.70
C ARG A 217 8.16 26.44 -18.71
N SER A 218 9.14 25.62 -18.32
CA SER A 218 10.56 26.02 -18.34
C SER A 218 11.35 25.45 -19.53
N GLY A 219 10.67 25.04 -20.60
CA GLY A 219 11.29 24.42 -21.78
C GLY A 219 10.78 24.95 -23.13
N ALA A 220 10.30 26.18 -23.20
CA ALA A 220 9.88 26.79 -24.46
C ALA A 220 10.20 28.30 -24.48
N ASP A 221 11.46 28.63 -24.75
CA ASP A 221 11.92 29.87 -25.40
C ASP A 221 13.43 29.65 -25.71
N HIS A 222 14.00 29.86 -26.89
CA HIS A 222 13.68 30.72 -28.01
C HIS A 222 14.06 30.06 -29.34
N GLY A 223 13.29 30.33 -30.39
CA GLY A 223 13.62 29.98 -31.77
C GLY A 223 12.68 30.65 -32.75
N GLU A 224 12.42 31.95 -32.60
CA GLU A 224 11.78 32.74 -33.67
C GLU A 224 12.82 32.99 -34.77
N SER A 225 12.71 32.26 -35.87
CA SER A 225 13.28 32.67 -37.15
C SER A 225 12.18 33.38 -37.91
N GLU A 226 12.34 34.69 -38.06
CA GLU A 226 11.58 35.53 -38.97
C GLU A 226 11.59 34.92 -40.39
N ALA A 227 10.42 34.73 -40.97
CA ALA A 227 10.26 34.51 -42.39
C ALA A 227 9.84 35.86 -43.00
N GLU A 228 10.82 36.58 -43.55
CA GLU A 228 10.59 37.76 -44.35
C GLU A 228 9.82 37.41 -45.62
N ASN A 229 8.75 38.16 -45.80
CA ASN A 229 7.89 38.23 -46.94
C ASN A 229 8.55 39.13 -48.01
N TYR A 230 8.93 38.57 -49.15
CA TYR A 230 9.15 39.37 -50.37
C TYR A 230 8.60 38.64 -51.60
N GLN A 231 7.93 39.46 -52.41
CA GLN A 231 7.21 39.18 -53.65
C GLN A 231 8.06 38.51 -54.73
#